data_AF-A0A915MK62-F1
#
_entry.id   AF-A0A915MK62-F1
#
_cell.length_a   1.000
_cell.length_b   1.000
_cell.length_c   1.000
_cell.angle_alpha   90.00
_cell.angle_beta   90.00
_cell.angle_gamma   90.00
#
_symmetry.space_group_name_H-M   'P 1'
#
loop_
_entity.id
_entity.type
_entity.pdbx_description
1 polymer ?
#
loop_
_entity_poly.entity_id
_entity_poly.type
_entity_poly.pdbx_seq_one_letter_code
_entity_poly.pdbx_strand_id
1 'polypeptide(L)'
;MQVNTEDITVPWGQAPDSLDQQYGKWRLSVFQDVQESLDTSKLYFLYDPIADDTCYTTGGRKGMTCLVVFDTNRKCFVGEINLRVQGRVKFLFALKSPSPSGGTAFALVTQSEDYGQFVMHVWRVNMNYDGMSLMADPHSLLTAPIVIDSEFICTMREDEP
;
A
#
# COMPACT_ATOMS: atom_id res chain seq x y z
N MET A 1 7.55 18.95 19.78
CA MET A 1 6.97 18.37 18.56
C MET A 1 5.47 18.62 18.62
N GLN A 2 4.94 19.52 17.79
CA GLN A 2 3.51 19.79 17.74
C GLN A 2 2.90 18.77 16.78
N VAL A 3 2.02 17.90 17.29
CA VAL A 3 1.29 16.96 16.45
C VAL A 3 0.12 17.72 15.83
N ASN A 4 0.13 17.88 14.52
CA ASN A 4 -1.01 18.42 13.79
C ASN A 4 -1.97 17.27 13.50
N THR A 5 -3.18 17.35 14.06
CA THR A 5 -4.26 16.41 13.77
C THR A 5 -5.18 17.07 12.77
N GLU A 6 -5.36 16.44 11.61
CA GLU A 6 -6.33 16.86 10.61
C GLU A 6 -7.46 15.83 10.49
N ASP A 7 -8.70 16.31 10.39
CA ASP A 7 -9.84 15.49 10.05
C ASP A 7 -9.91 15.29 8.53
N ILE A 8 -9.76 14.03 8.10
CA ILE A 8 -9.83 13.59 6.70
C ILE A 8 -11.25 13.20 6.29
N THR A 9 -12.26 13.47 7.13
CA THR A 9 -13.66 13.21 6.78
C THR A 9 -14.30 14.41 6.06
N VAL A 10 -15.34 14.12 5.27
CA VAL A 10 -16.16 15.15 4.65
C VAL A 10 -17.03 15.79 5.74
N PRO A 11 -17.04 17.14 5.88
CA PRO A 11 -17.87 17.80 6.88
C PRO A 11 -19.34 17.42 6.76
N TRP A 12 -20.01 17.26 7.90
CA TRP A 12 -21.42 16.92 7.92
C TRP A 12 -22.27 17.95 7.15
N GLY A 13 -23.15 17.46 6.27
CA GLY A 13 -24.00 18.30 5.41
C GLY A 13 -23.37 18.73 4.08
N GLN A 14 -22.09 18.43 3.83
CA GLN A 14 -21.48 18.58 2.52
C GLN A 14 -21.74 17.34 1.65
N ALA A 15 -21.87 17.56 0.35
CA ALA A 15 -21.91 16.44 -0.60
C ALA A 15 -20.55 15.73 -0.61
N PRO A 16 -20.53 14.38 -0.60
CA PRO A 16 -19.29 13.65 -0.77
C PRO A 16 -18.69 13.91 -2.16
N ASP A 17 -17.38 13.72 -2.29
CA ASP A 17 -16.71 13.79 -3.59
C ASP A 17 -17.34 12.77 -4.55
N SER A 18 -17.46 13.09 -5.85
CA SER A 18 -18.06 12.17 -6.82
C SER A 18 -17.30 10.84 -6.91
N LEU A 19 -16.00 10.83 -6.63
CA LEU A 19 -15.19 9.62 -6.60
C LEU A 19 -15.52 8.69 -5.43
N ASP A 20 -16.14 9.17 -4.35
CA ASP A 20 -16.60 8.28 -3.27
C ASP A 20 -17.66 7.29 -3.77
N GLN A 21 -18.42 7.61 -4.83
CA GLN A 21 -19.36 6.65 -5.41
C GLN A 21 -18.65 5.46 -6.06
N GLN A 22 -17.44 5.69 -6.58
CA GLN A 22 -16.66 4.66 -7.28
C GLN A 22 -15.69 3.94 -6.34
N TYR A 23 -15.03 4.68 -5.46
CA TYR A 23 -13.93 4.19 -4.62
C TYR A 23 -14.27 4.15 -3.13
N GLY A 24 -15.45 4.60 -2.72
CA GLY A 24 -15.89 4.57 -1.33
C GLY A 24 -15.96 3.16 -0.73
N LYS A 25 -16.01 2.11 -1.56
CA LYS A 25 -15.90 0.70 -1.13
C LYS A 25 -14.67 0.43 -0.25
N TRP A 26 -13.58 1.18 -0.47
CA TRP A 26 -12.30 1.01 0.21
C TRP A 26 -12.31 1.51 1.66
N ARG A 27 -13.31 2.32 2.06
CA ARG A 27 -13.48 2.77 3.46
C ARG A 27 -13.76 1.62 4.42
N LEU A 28 -14.22 0.48 3.90
CA LEU A 28 -14.56 -0.71 4.67
C LEU A 28 -13.58 -1.85 4.41
N SER A 29 -12.38 -1.60 3.90
CA SER A 29 -11.39 -2.65 3.62
C SER A 29 -10.36 -2.81 4.73
N VAL A 30 -9.80 -4.02 4.83
CA VAL A 30 -8.59 -4.27 5.63
C VAL A 30 -7.34 -3.95 4.83
N PHE A 31 -6.44 -3.17 5.43
CA PHE A 31 -5.12 -2.85 4.88
C PHE A 31 -4.03 -3.40 5.80
N GLN A 32 -2.96 -3.90 5.20
CA GLN A 32 -1.79 -4.39 5.94
C GLN A 32 -0.91 -3.23 6.42
N ASP A 33 -0.85 -2.15 5.63
CA ASP A 33 0.05 -1.04 5.86
C ASP A 33 -0.48 0.23 5.17
N VAL A 34 0.05 1.39 5.56
CA VAL A 34 -0.22 2.69 4.93
C VAL A 34 1.06 3.50 4.86
N GLN A 35 1.32 4.09 3.69
CA GLN A 35 2.48 4.95 3.47
C GLN A 35 2.06 6.26 2.82
N GLU A 36 2.67 7.36 3.27
CA GLU A 36 2.46 8.68 2.69
C GLU A 36 3.36 8.89 1.46
N SER A 37 2.88 9.65 0.48
CA SER A 37 3.66 10.05 -0.67
C SER A 37 4.77 11.05 -0.29
N LEU A 38 5.83 11.12 -1.09
CA LEU A 38 6.94 12.05 -0.87
C LEU A 38 6.48 13.52 -0.81
N ASP A 39 5.44 13.87 -1.56
CA ASP A 39 4.85 15.20 -1.62
C ASP A 39 3.66 15.39 -0.66
N THR A 40 3.33 14.40 0.18
CA THR A 40 2.21 14.41 1.15
C THR A 40 0.80 14.54 0.55
N SER A 41 0.68 14.50 -0.78
CA SER A 41 -0.61 14.65 -1.47
C SER A 41 -1.46 13.37 -1.45
N LYS A 42 -0.86 12.22 -1.14
CA LYS A 42 -1.50 10.91 -1.20
C LYS A 42 -1.09 10.00 -0.05
N LEU A 43 -2.02 9.14 0.35
CA LEU A 43 -1.77 7.97 1.18
C LEU A 43 -1.99 6.72 0.34
N TYR A 44 -1.08 5.77 0.45
CA TYR A 44 -1.11 4.47 -0.22
C TYR A 44 -1.39 3.39 0.80
N PHE A 45 -2.56 2.79 0.70
CA PHE A 45 -2.98 1.69 1.57
C PHE A 45 -2.68 0.35 0.90
N LEU A 46 -1.92 -0.51 1.57
CA LEU A 46 -1.56 -1.82 1.06
C LEU A 46 -2.71 -2.81 1.29
N TYR A 47 -3.44 -3.11 0.22
CA TYR A 47 -4.62 -3.98 0.29
C TYR A 47 -4.26 -5.45 0.08
N ASP A 48 -4.63 -6.28 1.06
CA ASP A 48 -4.51 -7.73 1.02
C ASP A 48 -5.91 -8.36 0.89
N PRO A 49 -6.26 -8.92 -0.28
CA PRO A 49 -7.59 -9.47 -0.50
C PRO A 49 -7.92 -10.65 0.39
N ILE A 50 -6.92 -11.42 0.86
CA ILE A 50 -7.17 -12.57 1.73
C ILE A 50 -7.44 -12.10 3.17
N ALA A 51 -6.71 -11.08 3.64
CA ALA A 51 -7.00 -10.47 4.94
C ALA A 51 -8.41 -9.87 4.96
N ASP A 52 -8.78 -9.18 3.89
CA ASP A 52 -10.10 -8.56 3.79
C ASP A 52 -11.23 -9.60 3.77
N ASP A 53 -11.07 -10.68 2.97
CA ASP A 53 -12.09 -11.74 2.86
C ASP A 53 -12.29 -12.54 4.16
N THR A 54 -11.24 -12.62 4.99
CA THR A 54 -11.28 -13.33 6.28
C THR A 54 -11.72 -12.44 7.44
N CYS A 55 -11.89 -11.14 7.20
CA CYS A 55 -12.34 -10.20 8.21
C CYS A 55 -13.87 -10.17 8.27
N TYR A 56 -14.43 -10.51 9.43
CA TYR A 56 -15.89 -10.61 9.61
C TYR A 56 -16.63 -9.26 9.50
N THR A 57 -15.93 -8.13 9.62
CA THR A 57 -16.55 -6.80 9.71
C THR A 57 -16.49 -5.99 8.42
N THR A 58 -15.64 -6.37 7.46
CA THR A 58 -15.43 -5.63 6.20
C THR A 58 -16.31 -6.13 5.06
N GLY A 59 -16.97 -7.28 5.23
CA GLY A 59 -17.73 -7.98 4.19
C GLY A 59 -16.79 -8.80 3.28
N GLY A 60 -17.21 -9.08 2.05
CA GLY A 60 -16.36 -9.83 1.10
C GLY A 60 -15.24 -8.98 0.51
N ARG A 61 -14.19 -9.62 -0.04
CA ARG A 61 -13.07 -8.94 -0.72
C ARG A 61 -13.52 -7.86 -1.73
N LYS A 62 -12.85 -6.71 -1.78
CA LYS A 62 -13.16 -5.59 -2.70
C LYS A 62 -12.43 -5.58 -4.04
N GLY A 63 -11.37 -6.38 -4.17
CA GLY A 63 -10.52 -6.40 -5.36
C GLY A 63 -9.36 -7.39 -5.27
N MET A 64 -8.39 -7.22 -6.15
CA MET A 64 -7.10 -7.92 -6.16
C MET A 64 -6.06 -7.14 -5.34
N THR A 65 -4.90 -7.75 -5.07
CA THR A 65 -3.77 -7.08 -4.40
C THR A 65 -3.41 -5.78 -5.11
N CYS A 66 -3.47 -4.67 -4.39
CA CYS A 66 -3.24 -3.34 -4.94
C CYS A 66 -2.77 -2.35 -3.87
N LEU A 67 -2.25 -1.20 -4.32
CA LEU A 67 -2.20 0.02 -3.51
C LEU A 67 -3.48 0.80 -3.74
N VAL A 68 -4.24 1.03 -2.68
CA VAL A 68 -5.41 1.90 -2.74
C VAL A 68 -4.98 3.32 -2.43
N VAL A 69 -5.37 4.26 -3.29
CA VAL A 69 -4.90 5.64 -3.23
C VAL A 69 -5.95 6.52 -2.59
N PHE A 70 -5.59 7.17 -1.49
CA PHE A 70 -6.37 8.23 -0.86
C PHE A 70 -5.70 9.57 -1.15
N ASP A 71 -6.47 10.54 -1.63
CA ASP A 71 -5.97 11.89 -1.89
C ASP A 71 -6.24 12.77 -0.67
N THR A 72 -5.19 13.34 -0.09
CA THR A 72 -5.28 14.09 1.18
C THR A 72 -5.99 15.43 1.00
N ASN A 73 -5.87 16.06 -0.18
CA ASN A 73 -6.56 17.31 -0.49
C ASN A 73 -8.06 17.09 -0.72
N ARG A 74 -8.41 16.02 -1.44
CA ARG A 74 -9.83 15.67 -1.72
C ARG A 74 -10.50 14.90 -0.61
N LYS A 75 -9.74 14.37 0.36
CA LYS A 75 -10.24 13.63 1.51
C LYS A 75 -11.10 12.41 1.14
N CYS A 76 -10.73 11.73 0.06
CA CYS A 76 -11.40 10.53 -0.41
C CYS A 76 -10.45 9.57 -1.14
N PHE A 77 -10.91 8.33 -1.32
CA PHE A 77 -10.22 7.37 -2.18
C PHE A 77 -10.43 7.74 -3.65
N VAL A 78 -9.34 7.72 -4.43
CA VAL A 78 -9.33 8.21 -5.81
C VAL A 78 -8.87 7.18 -6.83
N GLY A 79 -8.40 6.02 -6.38
CA GLY A 79 -7.91 4.99 -7.28
C GLY A 79 -7.38 3.75 -6.59
N GLU A 80 -7.02 2.77 -7.42
CA GLU A 80 -6.38 1.52 -7.03
C GLU A 80 -5.29 1.19 -8.07
N ILE A 81 -4.12 0.79 -7.60
CA ILE A 81 -2.95 0.47 -8.43
C ILE A 81 -2.63 -1.00 -8.21
N ASN A 82 -2.91 -1.82 -9.21
CA ASN A 82 -2.71 -3.27 -9.12
C ASN A 82 -1.23 -3.61 -8.93
N LEU A 83 -0.95 -4.50 -7.98
CA LEU A 83 0.39 -5.01 -7.70
C LEU A 83 0.52 -6.43 -8.24
N ARG A 84 1.44 -6.62 -9.18
CA ARG A 84 1.78 -7.94 -9.72
C ARG A 84 3.04 -8.44 -9.03
N VAL A 85 2.87 -9.08 -7.88
CA VAL A 85 3.95 -9.63 -7.05
C VAL A 85 3.64 -11.06 -6.64
N GLN A 86 4.68 -11.84 -6.36
CA GLN A 86 4.51 -13.19 -5.81
C GLN A 86 4.22 -13.11 -4.31
N GLY A 87 3.29 -13.92 -3.84
CA GLY A 87 2.96 -14.04 -2.42
C GLY A 87 1.96 -13.01 -1.91
N ARG A 88 1.63 -13.15 -0.63
CA ARG A 88 0.70 -12.30 0.11
C ARG A 88 1.45 -11.09 0.67
N VAL A 89 0.92 -9.89 0.48
CA VAL A 89 1.54 -8.64 0.96
C VAL A 89 1.53 -8.56 2.48
N LYS A 90 2.60 -8.00 3.07
CA LYS A 90 2.78 -7.91 4.53
C LYS A 90 3.15 -6.52 5.01
N PHE A 91 4.16 -5.91 4.41
CA PHE A 91 4.68 -4.61 4.83
C PHE A 91 4.97 -3.74 3.61
N LEU A 92 4.77 -2.43 3.74
CA LEU A 92 5.11 -1.44 2.73
C LEU A 92 5.94 -0.34 3.39
N PHE A 93 7.09 -0.01 2.79
CA PHE A 93 8.02 0.96 3.34
C PHE A 93 8.28 2.08 2.34
N ALA A 94 8.03 3.33 2.72
CA ALA A 94 8.39 4.49 1.90
C ALA A 94 9.91 4.71 1.88
N LEU A 95 10.49 4.75 0.68
CA LEU A 95 11.92 4.98 0.51
C LEU A 95 12.22 6.48 0.44
N LYS A 96 13.30 6.90 1.11
CA LYS A 96 13.77 8.30 1.06
C LYS A 96 14.19 8.73 -0.36
N SER A 97 14.66 7.77 -1.17
CA SER A 97 14.99 8.04 -2.57
C SER A 97 13.73 8.02 -3.43
N PRO A 98 13.46 9.07 -4.21
CA PRO A 98 12.32 9.07 -5.12
C PRO A 98 12.46 7.98 -6.18
N SER A 99 11.33 7.66 -6.80
CA SER A 99 11.29 6.93 -8.05
C SER A 99 12.08 7.69 -9.13
N PRO A 100 12.74 7.01 -10.10
CA PRO A 100 13.42 7.67 -11.22
C PRO A 100 12.53 8.60 -12.04
N SER A 101 11.20 8.38 -12.03
CA SER A 101 10.21 9.24 -12.68
C SER A 101 9.72 10.41 -11.81
N GLY A 102 10.31 10.61 -10.62
CA GLY A 102 9.96 11.70 -9.69
C GLY A 102 8.82 11.39 -8.72
N GLY A 103 8.20 10.21 -8.81
CA GLY A 103 7.18 9.75 -7.86
C GLY A 103 7.77 9.18 -6.56
N THR A 104 6.89 8.69 -5.69
CA THR A 104 7.30 7.96 -4.47
C THR A 104 7.84 6.57 -4.84
N ALA A 105 8.83 6.08 -4.11
CA ALA A 105 9.29 4.71 -4.23
C ALA A 105 9.06 3.94 -2.93
N PHE A 106 8.76 2.65 -3.05
CA PHE A 106 8.51 1.78 -1.91
C PHE A 106 9.37 0.52 -1.97
N ALA A 107 9.70 -0.02 -0.80
CA ALA A 107 10.03 -1.43 -0.62
C ALA A 107 8.77 -2.16 -0.14
N LEU A 108 8.33 -3.15 -0.90
CA LEU A 108 7.17 -3.99 -0.59
C LEU A 108 7.65 -5.37 -0.16
N VAL A 109 7.15 -5.87 0.96
CA VAL A 109 7.46 -7.21 1.47
C VAL A 109 6.26 -8.13 1.26
N THR A 110 6.50 -9.29 0.67
CA THR A 110 5.50 -10.35 0.50
C THR A 110 5.99 -11.68 1.04
N GLN A 111 5.05 -12.58 1.35
CA GLN A 111 5.31 -13.94 1.82
C GLN A 111 4.63 -14.95 0.89
N SER A 112 5.36 -15.96 0.42
CA SER A 112 4.80 -17.14 -0.24
C SER A 112 5.16 -18.42 0.50
N GLU A 113 4.51 -19.52 0.12
CA GLU A 113 4.86 -20.86 0.57
C GLU A 113 5.37 -21.63 -0.64
N ASP A 114 6.64 -22.01 -0.61
CA ASP A 114 7.34 -22.68 -1.69
C ASP A 114 7.84 -24.04 -1.15
N TYR A 115 7.30 -25.14 -1.68
CA TYR A 115 7.67 -26.52 -1.30
C TYR A 115 7.61 -26.81 0.22
N GLY A 116 6.62 -26.25 0.92
CA GLY A 116 6.42 -26.45 2.37
C GLY A 116 7.30 -25.58 3.25
N GLN A 117 8.00 -24.59 2.68
CA GLN A 117 8.73 -23.56 3.40
C GLN A 117 8.10 -22.19 3.15
N PHE A 118 8.03 -21.36 4.19
CA PHE A 118 7.66 -19.96 4.01
C PHE A 118 8.88 -19.18 3.53
N VAL A 119 8.66 -18.32 2.54
CA VAL A 119 9.72 -17.48 1.98
C VAL A 119 9.24 -16.03 1.88
N MET A 120 10.15 -15.11 2.19
CA MET A 120 9.96 -13.67 2.13
C MET A 120 10.60 -13.11 0.86
N HIS A 121 9.83 -12.31 0.13
CA HIS A 121 10.31 -11.54 -1.02
C HIS A 121 10.33 -10.06 -0.66
N VAL A 122 11.27 -9.33 -1.23
CA VAL A 122 11.35 -7.86 -1.12
C VAL A 122 11.38 -7.28 -2.52
N TRP A 123 10.42 -6.42 -2.81
CA TRP A 123 10.21 -5.80 -4.12
C TRP A 123 10.47 -4.31 -4.05
N ARG A 124 11.01 -3.74 -5.12
CA ARG A 124 10.98 -2.31 -5.33
C ARG A 124 9.78 -1.94 -6.19
N VAL A 125 8.99 -1.00 -5.69
CA VAL A 125 7.82 -0.43 -6.37
C VAL A 125 8.11 1.05 -6.65
N ASN A 126 8.10 1.44 -7.91
CA ASN A 126 8.38 2.81 -8.32
C ASN A 126 7.10 3.44 -8.90
N MET A 127 6.61 4.51 -8.27
CA MET A 127 5.47 5.27 -8.76
C MET A 127 5.90 6.27 -9.84
N ASN A 128 4.99 6.58 -10.76
CA ASN A 128 5.10 7.78 -11.60
C ASN A 128 4.90 9.07 -10.79
N TYR A 129 5.29 10.21 -11.36
CA TYR A 129 5.14 11.52 -10.75
C TYR A 129 3.68 11.87 -10.38
N ASP A 130 2.71 11.28 -11.07
CA ASP A 130 1.29 11.48 -10.81
C ASP A 130 0.82 10.79 -9.52
N GLY A 131 1.61 9.85 -9.00
CA GLY A 131 1.26 9.02 -7.86
C GLY A 131 0.06 8.09 -8.09
N MET A 132 -0.38 7.90 -9.34
CA MET A 132 -1.58 7.15 -9.72
C MET A 132 -1.26 5.92 -10.57
N SER A 133 -0.01 5.75 -10.98
CA SER A 133 0.43 4.62 -11.79
C SER A 133 1.85 4.19 -11.44
N LEU A 134 2.19 2.94 -11.76
CA LEU A 134 3.56 2.43 -11.63
C LEU A 134 4.40 2.87 -12.84
N MET A 135 5.65 3.22 -12.58
CA MET A 135 6.65 3.46 -13.64
C MET A 135 6.96 2.18 -14.43
N ALA A 136 7.01 1.05 -13.72
CA ALA A 136 7.24 -0.28 -14.26
C ALA A 136 6.67 -1.32 -13.28
N ASP A 137 6.54 -2.57 -13.72
CA ASP A 137 6.18 -3.66 -12.81
C ASP A 137 7.18 -3.76 -11.64
N PRO A 138 6.71 -4.14 -10.43
CA PRO A 138 7.61 -4.34 -9.29
C PRO A 138 8.71 -5.34 -9.61
N HIS A 139 9.95 -5.05 -9.19
CA HIS A 139 11.08 -5.95 -9.39
C HIS A 139 11.69 -6.38 -8.05
N SER A 140 12.23 -7.60 -8.00
CA SER A 140 12.85 -8.11 -6.78
C SER A 140 14.11 -7.32 -6.43
N LEU A 141 14.26 -6.97 -5.16
CA LEU A 141 15.48 -6.40 -4.57
C LEU A 141 16.46 -7.50 -4.12
N LEU A 142 16.00 -8.75 -4.04
CA LEU A 142 16.81 -9.88 -3.64
C LEU A 142 17.06 -10.81 -4.83
N THR A 143 18.26 -11.39 -4.89
CA THR A 143 18.59 -12.42 -5.89
C THR A 143 17.83 -13.73 -5.62
N ALA A 144 17.57 -14.03 -4.33
CA ALA A 144 16.77 -15.16 -3.89
C ALA A 144 15.92 -14.73 -2.69
N PRO A 145 14.70 -15.27 -2.54
CA PRO A 145 13.86 -14.97 -1.38
C PRO A 145 14.49 -15.55 -0.11
N ILE A 146 14.15 -14.95 1.04
CA ILE A 146 14.69 -15.35 2.34
C ILE A 146 13.76 -16.40 2.94
N VAL A 147 14.29 -17.57 3.27
CA VAL A 147 13.54 -18.61 4.01
C VAL A 147 13.26 -18.09 5.42
N ILE A 148 12.01 -18.19 5.83
CA ILE A 148 11.50 -17.68 7.11
C ILE A 148 10.60 -18.73 7.77
N ASP A 149 10.31 -18.50 9.05
CA ASP A 149 9.18 -19.17 9.72
C ASP A 149 7.84 -18.61 9.21
N SER A 150 6.73 -19.17 9.68
CA SER A 150 5.39 -18.74 9.26
C SER A 150 5.07 -17.29 9.62
N GLU A 151 5.68 -16.78 10.69
CA GLU A 151 5.49 -15.43 11.22
C GLU A 151 6.83 -14.71 11.33
N PHE A 152 6.84 -13.43 10.96
CA PHE A 152 8.03 -12.60 11.02
C PHE A 152 7.64 -11.12 11.16
N ILE A 153 8.60 -10.32 11.63
CA ILE A 153 8.49 -8.86 11.66
C ILE A 153 9.59 -8.31 10.76
N CYS A 154 9.23 -7.35 9.91
CA CYS A 154 10.17 -6.58 9.12
C CYS A 154 10.09 -5.12 9.57
N THR A 155 11.25 -4.45 9.63
CA THR A 155 11.33 -3.02 9.90
C THR A 155 12.46 -2.43 9.08
N MET A 156 12.32 -1.16 8.73
CA MET A 156 13.34 -0.41 8.01
C MET A 156 14.12 0.44 9.03
N ARG A 157 15.44 0.34 8.98
CA ARG A 157 16.31 1.22 9.75
C ARG A 157 16.29 2.61 9.11
N GLU A 158 16.08 3.63 9.93
CA GLU A 158 16.08 5.03 9.44
C GLU A 158 17.49 5.65 9.43
N ASP A 159 18.44 5.02 10.11
CA ASP A 159 19.79 5.53 10.39
C ASP A 159 20.83 5.22 9.30
N GLU A 160 20.53 4.29 8.38
CA GLU A 160 21.32 4.05 7.16
C GLU A 160 20.39 3.85 5.94
N PRO A 161 20.83 4.27 4.74
CA PRO A 161 20.05 4.13 3.50
C PRO A 161 19.85 2.68 3.05
#